data_AF-A0A8T4LIX7-F1
#
_entry.id   AF-A0A8T4LIX7-F1
#
_cell.length_a   1.000
_cell.length_b   1.000
_cell.length_c   1.000
_cell.angle_alpha   90.00
_cell.angle_beta   90.00
_cell.angle_gamma   90.00
#
_symmetry.space_group_name_H-M   'P 1'
#
loop_
_entity.id
_entity.type
_entity.pdbx_description
1 polymer ?
#
loop_
_entity_poly.entity_id
_entity_poly.type
_entity_poly.pdbx_seq_one_letter_code
_entity_poly.pdbx_strand_id
1 'polypeptide(L)' 'MQKGGKKMGTVLVKNVIKRKPGYLYYVDGKGNVCEAKMARGGRKKKAAKKKKRR' A
#
# COMPACT_ATOMS: atom_id res chain seq x y z
N MET A 1 -3.11 7.75 40.32
CA MET A 1 -2.95 7.94 38.86
C MET A 1 -2.67 6.60 38.21
N GLN A 2 -3.69 5.92 37.68
CA GLN A 2 -3.52 4.64 36.96
C GLN A 2 -2.98 4.94 35.55
N LYS A 3 -1.76 4.49 35.27
CA LYS A 3 -1.17 4.57 33.93
C LYS A 3 -1.92 3.59 33.02
N GLY A 4 -2.69 4.11 32.07
CA GLY A 4 -3.38 3.32 31.06
C GLY A 4 -2.39 2.57 30.17
N GLY A 5 -2.16 1.29 30.49
CA GLY A 5 -1.37 0.39 29.65
C GLY A 5 -2.05 0.21 28.30
N LYS A 6 -1.42 0.69 27.23
CA LYS A 6 -1.84 0.40 25.85
C LYS A 6 -1.87 -1.11 25.65
N LYS A 7 -3.08 -1.68 25.53
CA LYS A 7 -3.27 -3.06 25.10
C LYS A 7 -2.74 -3.16 23.67
N MET A 8 -1.59 -3.80 23.49
CA MET A 8 -1.06 -4.20 22.19
C MET A 8 -2.13 -5.04 21.50
N GLY A 9 -2.54 -4.64 20.29
CA GLY A 9 -3.55 -5.37 19.52
C GLY A 9 -3.13 -6.84 19.34
N THR A 10 -4.08 -7.75 19.52
CA THR A 10 -3.85 -9.19 19.36
C THR A 10 -4.01 -9.58 17.89
N VAL A 11 -3.05 -10.34 17.35
CA VAL A 11 -3.16 -10.91 16.00
C VAL A 11 -4.17 -12.05 16.04
N LEU A 12 -5.34 -11.86 15.44
CA LEU A 12 -6.39 -12.89 15.37
C LEU A 12 -6.07 -13.99 14.34
N VAL A 13 -5.52 -13.60 13.19
CA VAL A 13 -5.20 -14.52 12.10
C VAL A 13 -3.85 -14.14 11.49
N LYS A 14 -2.95 -15.12 11.37
CA LYS A 14 -1.66 -14.96 10.72
C LYS A 14 -1.77 -15.33 9.24
N ASN A 15 -0.92 -14.75 8.41
CA ASN A 15 -0.72 -15.16 7.01
C ASN A 15 -1.99 -15.13 6.14
N VAL A 16 -2.89 -14.17 6.38
CA VAL A 16 -4.18 -14.02 5.66
C VAL A 16 -4.01 -13.88 4.15
N ILE A 17 -2.84 -13.40 3.70
CA ILE A 17 -2.51 -13.26 2.28
C ILE A 17 -1.14 -13.86 1.94
N LYS A 18 -1.02 -14.40 0.73
CA LYS A 18 0.28 -14.74 0.11
C LYS A 18 0.74 -13.54 -0.72
N ARG A 19 1.87 -12.94 -0.33
CA ARG A 19 2.45 -11.79 -1.03
C ARG A 19 3.21 -12.22 -2.28
N LYS A 20 2.96 -11.55 -3.39
CA LYS A 20 3.67 -11.77 -4.64
C LYS A 20 4.83 -10.78 -4.78
N PRO A 21 5.98 -11.22 -5.33
CA PRO A 21 7.07 -10.29 -5.64
C PRO A 21 6.60 -9.27 -6.69
N GLY A 22 6.97 -8.00 -6.51
CA GLY A 22 6.60 -6.94 -7.47
C GLY A 22 5.31 -6.20 -7.15
N TYR A 23 4.63 -6.52 -6.04
CA TYR A 23 3.40 -5.86 -5.61
C TYR A 23 3.55 -5.18 -4.23
N LEU A 24 2.81 -4.09 -4.06
CA LEU A 24 2.61 -3.36 -2.82
C LEU A 24 1.28 -3.82 -2.20
N TYR A 25 1.31 -4.13 -0.91
CA TYR A 25 0.14 -4.52 -0.13
C TYR A 25 -0.10 -3.50 0.98
N TYR A 26 -1.32 -2.99 1.09
CA TYR A 26 -1.72 -2.00 2.11
C TYR A 26 -3.14 -2.27 2.61
N VAL A 27 -3.50 -1.65 3.73
CA VAL A 27 -4.85 -1.71 4.30
C VAL A 27 -5.56 -0.39 4.01
N ASP A 28 -6.76 -0.44 3.43
CA ASP A 28 -7.57 0.75 3.19
C ASP A 28 -8.33 1.20 4.46
N GLY A 29 -9.01 2.35 4.40
CA GLY A 29 -9.81 2.85 5.53
C GLY A 29 -11.01 1.97 5.90
N LYS A 30 -11.38 1.00 5.05
CA LYS A 30 -12.43 0.01 5.31
C LYS A 30 -11.87 -1.30 5.91
N GLY A 31 -10.54 -1.41 6.07
CA GLY A 31 -9.89 -2.59 6.62
C GLY A 31 -9.58 -3.68 5.59
N ASN A 32 -9.72 -3.42 4.29
CA ASN A 32 -9.41 -4.39 3.24
C ASN A 32 -7.92 -4.41 2.92
N VAL A 33 -7.39 -5.58 2.57
CA VAL A 33 -6.03 -5.71 2.04
C VAL A 33 -6.06 -5.51 0.52
N CYS A 34 -5.44 -4.44 0.04
CA CYS A 34 -5.36 -4.10 -1.38
C CYS A 34 -3.99 -4.46 -1.98
N GLU A 35 -3.98 -4.86 -3.27
CA GLU A 35 -2.79 -5.19 -4.05
C GLU A 35 -2.56 -4.13 -5.15
N ALA A 36 -1.34 -3.59 -5.27
CA ALA A 36 -0.97 -2.66 -6.33
C ALA A 36 0.37 -3.04 -6.97
N LYS A 37 0.46 -3.00 -8.30
CA LYS A 37 1.73 -3.30 -9.00
C LYS A 37 2.76 -2.20 -8.74
N MET A 38 3.93 -2.57 -8.21
CA MET A 38 4.97 -1.58 -7.90
C MET A 38 5.49 -0.95 -9.18
N ALA A 39 5.56 0.38 -9.19
CA ALA A 39 6.31 1.13 -10.18
C ALA A 39 7.81 0.99 -9.89
N ARG A 40 8.38 -0.18 -10.19
CA ARG A 40 9.83 -0.34 -10.22
C ARG A 40 10.38 0.60 -11.30
N GLY A 41 11.39 1.39 -10.97
CA GLY A 41 11.98 2.39 -11.85
C GLY A 41 12.47 1.79 -13.16
N GLY A 42 11.59 1.71 -14.15
CA GLY A 42 11.83 1.09 -15.43
C GLY A 42 10.97 1.80 -16.47
N ARG A 43 11.65 2.58 -17.31
CA ARG A 43 11.14 3.58 -18.26
C ARG A 43 10.76 4.91 -17.62
N LYS A 44 11.64 5.92 -17.81
CA LYS A 44 11.29 7.34 -17.76
C LYS A 44 10.00 7.52 -18.57
N LYS A 45 8.90 7.92 -17.92
CA LYS A 45 7.73 8.44 -18.65
C LYS A 45 8.24 9.60 -19.49
N LYS A 46 8.19 9.47 -20.83
CA LYS A 46 8.45 10.62 -21.72
C LYS A 46 7.50 11.72 -21.27
N ALA A 47 8.03 12.89 -20.94
CA ALA A 47 7.22 14.04 -20.56
C ALA A 47 6.13 14.21 -21.63
N ALA A 48 4.86 14.23 -21.20
CA ALA A 48 3.75 14.45 -22.12
C ALA A 48 4.01 15.79 -22.81
N LYS A 49 4.19 15.77 -24.14
CA LYS A 49 4.32 16.99 -24.94
C LYS A 49 3.05 17.80 -24.69
N LYS A 50 3.17 18.92 -23.98
CA LYS A 50 2.05 19.83 -23.69
C LYS A 50 1.46 20.21 -25.05
N LYS A 51 0.24 19.74 -25.35
CA LYS A 51 -0.46 20.09 -26.60
C LYS A 51 -0.62 21.60 -26.58
N LYS A 52 0.12 22.31 -27.43
CA LYS A 52 -0.05 23.76 -27.62
C LYS A 52 -1.50 23.94 -28.07
N ARG A 53 -2.35 24.46 -27.19
CA ARG A 53 -3.67 24.95 -27.57
C ARG A 53 -3.42 26.03 -28.62
N ARG A 54 -3.86 25.78 -29.85
CA ARG A 54 -4.03 26.83 -30.86
C ARG A 54 -5.22 27.67 -30.48
#